data_AF-A0A1F4N3M3-F1
#
_entry.id   AF-A0A1F4N3M3-F1
#
_cell.length_a   1.000
_cell.length_b   1.000
_cell.length_c   1.000
_cell.angle_alpha   90.00
_cell.angle_beta   90.00
_cell.angle_gamma   90.00
#
_symmetry.space_group_name_H-M   'P 1'
#
loop_
_entity.id
_entity.type
_entity.pdbx_description
1 polymer ?
#
loop_
_entity_poly.entity_id
_entity_poly.type
_entity_poly.pdbx_seq_one_letter_code
_entity_poly.pdbx_strand_id
1 'polypeptide(L)'
;MKKLLLLLLILVILIMLVSVSCRKVQRPTPQPGQLNKALLEDLTGIPLEYGTLISVTAHAQYEGWAQLWFVDSLQTIRMVRVQFHTNRIHENVLVIPRN
;
A
#
# COMPACT_ATOMS: atom_id res chain seq x y z
N MET A 1 -8.30 37.48 41.41
CA MET A 1 -9.19 36.30 41.24
C MET A 1 -9.73 36.13 39.82
N LYS A 2 -10.39 37.13 39.21
CA LYS A 2 -10.95 37.02 37.83
C LYS A 2 -9.92 36.66 36.74
N LYS A 3 -8.70 37.23 36.79
CA LYS A 3 -7.61 36.94 35.84
C LYS A 3 -7.09 35.49 35.94
N LEU A 4 -7.08 34.92 37.15
CA LEU A 4 -6.66 33.53 37.40
C LEU A 4 -7.69 32.53 36.86
N LEU A 5 -8.98 32.85 37.04
CA LEU A 5 -10.09 32.06 36.50
C LEU A 5 -10.07 32.03 34.95
N LEU A 6 -9.77 33.16 34.31
CA LEU A 6 -9.66 33.27 32.86
C LEU A 6 -8.50 32.42 32.30
N LEU A 7 -7.34 32.46 32.96
CA LEU A 7 -6.16 31.65 32.59
C LEU A 7 -6.42 30.14 32.69
N LEU A 8 -7.11 29.70 33.75
CA LEU A 8 -7.53 28.31 33.91
C LEU A 8 -8.48 27.87 32.80
N LEU A 9 -9.42 28.73 32.41
CA LEU A 9 -10.39 28.42 31.36
C LEU A 9 -9.73 28.25 29.99
N ILE A 10 -8.77 29.12 29.66
CA ILE A 10 -7.97 29.04 28.42
C ILE A 10 -7.13 27.75 28.40
N LEU A 11 -6.51 27.40 29.52
CA LEU A 11 -5.70 26.18 29.63
C LEU A 11 -6.53 24.91 29.40
N VAL A 12 -7.74 24.86 29.98
CA VAL A 12 -8.66 23.73 29.79
C VAL A 12 -9.11 23.61 28.33
N ILE A 13 -9.42 24.73 27.67
CA ILE A 13 -9.78 24.74 26.25
C ILE A 13 -8.62 24.26 25.38
N LEU A 14 -7.39 24.66 25.69
CA LEU A 14 -6.21 24.24 24.94
C LEU A 14 -5.96 22.72 25.07
N ILE A 15 -6.13 22.16 26.27
CA ILE A 15 -6.00 20.71 26.52
C ILE A 15 -7.08 19.92 25.76
N MET A 16 -8.31 20.44 25.72
CA MET A 16 -9.42 19.84 24.97
C MET A 16 -9.18 19.86 23.45
N LEU A 17 -8.54 20.89 22.91
CA LEU A 17 -8.22 20.98 21.48
C LEU A 17 -7.13 19.99 21.06
N VAL A 18 -6.11 19.79 21.91
CA VAL A 18 -5.02 18.83 21.62
C VAL A 18 -5.51 17.38 21.67
N SER A 19 -6.45 17.04 22.55
CA SER A 19 -6.96 15.66 22.66
C SER A 19 -7.84 15.24 21.47
N VAL A 20 -8.56 16.18 20.83
CA VAL A 20 -9.38 15.89 19.62
C VAL A 20 -8.52 15.64 18.38
N SER A 21 -7.31 16.23 18.31
CA SER A 21 -6.39 16.05 17.17
C SER A 21 -5.74 14.65 17.13
N CYS A 22 -5.70 13.93 18.26
CA CYS A 22 -5.16 12.58 18.36
C CYS A 22 -6.16 11.47 17.97
N ARG A 23 -7.16 11.76 17.13
CA ARG A 23 -8.01 10.71 16.59
C ARG A 23 -7.21 9.90 15.58
N LYS A 24 -6.80 8.68 15.97
CA LYS A 24 -6.10 7.71 15.13
C LYS A 24 -6.77 7.64 13.76
N VAL A 25 -6.01 7.97 12.71
CA VAL A 25 -6.46 7.88 11.32
C VAL A 25 -6.90 6.43 11.06
N GLN A 26 -8.21 6.21 10.95
CA GLN A 26 -8.75 4.93 10.52
C GLN A 26 -8.44 4.78 9.04
N ARG A 27 -7.41 3.99 8.72
CA ARG A 27 -7.23 3.50 7.36
C ARG A 27 -8.29 2.42 7.10
N PRO A 28 -8.93 2.39 5.92
CA PRO A 28 -9.80 1.30 5.56
C PRO A 28 -8.99 -0.01 5.62
N THR A 29 -9.39 -0.93 6.49
CA THR A 29 -8.82 -2.29 6.49
C THR A 29 -9.42 -3.02 5.28
N PRO A 30 -8.62 -3.45 4.28
CA PRO A 30 -9.13 -4.23 3.17
C PRO A 30 -9.80 -5.50 3.71
N GLN A 31 -10.92 -5.91 3.10
CA GLN A 31 -11.54 -7.18 3.47
C GLN A 31 -10.53 -8.33 3.25
N PRO A 32 -10.43 -9.30 4.18
CA PRO A 32 -9.56 -10.46 4.01
C PRO A 32 -9.81 -11.14 2.65
N GLY A 33 -8.76 -11.31 1.85
CA GLY A 33 -8.83 -11.93 0.53
C GLY A 33 -9.08 -10.97 -0.65
N GLN A 34 -9.43 -9.70 -0.40
CA GLN A 34 -9.62 -8.71 -1.44
C GLN A 34 -8.36 -7.85 -1.60
N LEU A 35 -7.39 -8.38 -2.34
CA LEU A 35 -6.16 -7.66 -2.66
C LEU A 35 -6.41 -6.67 -3.80
N ASN A 36 -5.88 -5.46 -3.65
CA ASN A 36 -6.02 -4.42 -4.66
C ASN A 36 -5.31 -4.85 -5.95
N LYS A 37 -5.93 -4.57 -7.09
CA LYS A 37 -5.37 -4.80 -8.42
C LYS A 37 -5.26 -3.46 -9.12
N ALA A 38 -4.07 -3.14 -9.61
CA ALA A 38 -3.85 -2.04 -10.53
C ALA A 38 -3.77 -2.59 -11.96
N LEU A 39 -4.26 -1.79 -12.92
CA LEU A 39 -4.05 -2.06 -14.32
C LEU A 39 -2.68 -1.50 -14.73
N LEU A 40 -1.89 -2.30 -15.43
CA LEU A 40 -0.66 -1.86 -16.07
C LEU A 40 -1.02 -1.28 -17.44
N GLU A 41 -0.81 0.03 -17.61
CA GLU A 41 -1.17 0.75 -18.83
C GLU A 41 -0.27 0.37 -20.02
N ASP A 42 1.01 0.08 -19.75
CA ASP A 42 2.00 -0.32 -20.74
C ASP A 42 2.46 -1.77 -20.50
N LEU A 43 2.14 -2.66 -21.44
CA LEU A 43 2.50 -4.08 -21.36
C LEU A 43 3.84 -4.42 -22.02
N THR A 44 4.59 -3.42 -22.50
CA THR A 44 5.91 -3.63 -23.13
C THR A 44 7.02 -3.90 -22.12
N GLY A 45 6.82 -3.55 -20.85
CA GLY A 45 7.82 -3.71 -19.80
C GLY A 45 7.26 -3.64 -18.39
N ILE A 46 8.08 -4.06 -17.43
CA ILE A 46 7.78 -3.90 -16.01
C ILE A 46 8.37 -2.56 -15.56
N PRO A 47 7.58 -1.67 -14.93
CA PRO A 47 8.07 -0.35 -14.55
C PRO A 47 9.19 -0.43 -13.50
N LEU A 48 10.23 0.40 -13.66
CA LEU A 48 11.39 0.42 -12.75
C LEU A 48 11.01 0.85 -11.34
N GLU A 49 9.98 1.68 -11.19
CA GLU A 49 9.46 2.14 -9.90
C GLU A 49 8.83 1.02 -9.06
N TYR A 50 8.59 -0.17 -9.63
CA TYR A 50 8.15 -1.32 -8.84
C TYR A 50 9.24 -1.78 -7.88
N GLY A 51 10.49 -1.42 -8.14
CA GLY A 51 11.61 -1.57 -7.23
C GLY A 51 12.34 -2.89 -7.40
N THR A 52 12.82 -3.45 -6.29
CA THR A 52 13.70 -4.63 -6.32
C THR A 52 12.88 -5.91 -6.46
N LEU A 53 13.27 -6.79 -7.39
CA LEU A 53 12.72 -8.14 -7.48
C LEU A 53 13.18 -8.96 -6.26
N ILE A 54 12.24 -9.38 -5.42
CA ILE A 54 12.51 -10.09 -4.17
C ILE A 54 12.16 -11.58 -4.22
N SER A 55 11.29 -12.00 -5.15
CA SER A 55 10.91 -13.40 -5.30
C SER A 55 10.33 -13.67 -6.69
N VAL A 56 10.40 -14.93 -7.09
CA VAL A 56 9.75 -15.47 -8.29
C VAL A 56 9.03 -16.76 -7.88
N THR A 57 7.75 -16.86 -8.20
CA THR A 57 6.97 -18.08 -7.96
C THR A 57 6.34 -18.57 -9.26
N ALA A 58 6.44 -19.87 -9.50
CA ALA A 58 5.79 -20.55 -10.61
C ALA A 58 5.10 -21.81 -10.08
N HIS A 59 4.08 -22.30 -10.80
CA HIS A 59 3.32 -23.47 -10.37
C HIS A 59 3.00 -24.34 -11.58
N ALA A 60 3.16 -25.66 -11.44
CA ALA A 60 3.02 -26.61 -12.55
C ALA A 60 1.63 -26.54 -13.23
N GLN A 61 0.57 -26.26 -12.48
CA GLN A 61 -0.79 -26.06 -13.02
C GLN A 61 -0.91 -24.85 -13.98
N TYR A 62 -0.01 -23.87 -13.87
CA TYR A 62 0.01 -22.66 -14.70
C TYR A 62 1.31 -22.63 -15.50
N GLU A 63 1.51 -23.65 -16.34
CA GLU A 63 2.73 -23.79 -17.13
C GLU A 63 2.99 -22.54 -18.01
N GLY A 64 4.25 -22.11 -18.04
CA GLY A 64 4.67 -20.91 -18.75
C GLY A 64 4.45 -19.60 -17.99
N TRP A 65 3.67 -19.61 -16.90
CA TRP A 65 3.41 -18.43 -16.08
C TRP A 65 4.32 -18.38 -14.88
N ALA A 66 4.87 -17.19 -14.62
CA ALA A 66 5.57 -16.86 -13.40
C ALA A 66 4.97 -15.60 -12.76
N GLN A 67 5.02 -15.54 -11.44
CA GLN A 67 4.71 -14.36 -10.65
C GLN A 67 6.04 -13.76 -10.18
N LEU A 68 6.27 -12.51 -10.57
CA LEU A 68 7.42 -11.72 -10.17
C LEU A 68 7.00 -10.78 -9.05
N TRP A 69 7.71 -10.83 -7.93
CA TRP A 69 7.38 -10.08 -6.73
C TRP A 69 8.40 -8.97 -6.52
N PHE A 70 7.95 -7.72 -6.56
CA PHE A 70 8.78 -6.54 -6.39
C PHE A 70 8.45 -5.82 -5.09
N VAL A 71 9.44 -5.13 -4.51
CA VAL A 71 9.25 -4.22 -3.38
C VAL A 71 9.87 -2.86 -3.70
N ASP A 72 9.09 -1.79 -3.48
CA ASP A 72 9.56 -0.42 -3.65
C ASP A 72 10.12 0.18 -2.35
N SER A 73 10.65 1.41 -2.42
CA SER A 73 11.17 2.15 -1.27
C SER A 73 10.11 2.47 -0.21
N LEU A 74 8.82 2.43 -0.56
CA LEU A 74 7.69 2.62 0.33
C LEU A 74 7.18 1.30 0.95
N GLN A 75 7.91 0.20 0.77
CA GLN A 75 7.55 -1.14 1.23
C GLN A 75 6.25 -1.68 0.61
N THR A 76 5.82 -1.15 -0.52
CA THR A 76 4.68 -1.70 -1.27
C THR A 76 5.14 -2.86 -2.13
N ILE A 77 4.49 -4.01 -1.99
CA ILE A 77 4.75 -5.19 -2.81
C ILE A 77 3.86 -5.16 -4.04
N ARG A 78 4.46 -5.37 -5.21
CA ARG A 78 3.74 -5.57 -6.48
C ARG A 78 4.02 -6.94 -7.05
N MET A 79 2.97 -7.68 -7.40
CA MET A 79 3.10 -8.95 -8.11
C MET A 79 2.64 -8.82 -9.54
N VAL A 80 3.57 -9.07 -10.46
CA VAL A 80 3.36 -9.06 -11.91
C VAL A 80 3.34 -10.50 -12.39
N ARG A 81 2.36 -10.86 -13.22
CA ARG A 81 2.36 -12.17 -13.88
C ARG A 81 2.96 -12.04 -15.27
N VAL A 82 3.89 -12.91 -15.60
CA VAL A 82 4.55 -12.97 -16.90
C VAL A 82 4.36 -14.35 -17.52
N GLN A 83 4.07 -14.39 -18.81
CA GLN A 83 4.12 -15.61 -19.61
C GLN A 83 5.47 -15.68 -20.30
N PHE A 84 6.39 -16.46 -19.73
CA PHE A 84 7.79 -16.48 -20.17
C PHE A 84 8.02 -17.28 -21.46
N HIS A 85 7.04 -18.07 -21.91
CA HIS A 85 7.09 -18.70 -23.25
C HIS A 85 6.78 -17.73 -24.39
N THR A 86 5.98 -16.69 -24.13
CA THR A 86 5.50 -15.76 -25.16
C THR A 86 5.90 -14.31 -24.89
N ASN A 87 6.70 -14.07 -23.85
CA ASN A 87 7.13 -12.74 -23.40
C ASN A 87 5.97 -11.76 -23.18
N ARG A 88 4.84 -12.24 -22.63
CA ARG A 88 3.66 -11.41 -22.35
C ARG A 88 3.56 -11.07 -20.87
N ILE A 89 3.10 -9.86 -20.57
CA ILE A 89 2.77 -9.41 -19.23
C ILE A 89 1.24 -9.44 -19.07
N HIS A 90 0.76 -9.91 -17.93
CA HIS A 90 -0.65 -9.80 -17.58
C HIS A 90 -0.96 -8.38 -17.08
N GLU A 91 -2.01 -7.77 -17.61
CA GLU A 91 -2.41 -6.38 -17.31
C GLU A 91 -2.69 -6.12 -15.83
N ASN A 92 -3.20 -7.11 -15.09
CA ASN A 92 -3.51 -6.94 -13.68
C ASN A 92 -2.28 -7.21 -12.80
N VAL A 93 -1.87 -6.16 -12.09
CA VAL A 93 -0.81 -6.18 -11.07
C VAL A 93 -1.45 -6.19 -9.69
N LEU A 94 -1.03 -7.13 -8.84
CA LEU A 94 -1.45 -7.16 -7.45
C LEU A 94 -0.67 -6.12 -6.64
N VAL A 95 -1.35 -5.34 -5.81
CA VAL A 95 -0.72 -4.29 -4.99
C VAL A 95 -0.99 -4.56 -3.51
N ILE A 96 0.08 -4.66 -2.72
CA ILE A 96 0.03 -4.99 -1.30
C ILE A 96 0.88 -3.96 -0.52
N PRO A 97 0.25 -2.91 0.05
CA PRO A 97 0.93 -1.98 0.95
C PRO A 97 1.30 -2.69 2.27
N ARG A 98 2.52 -2.44 2.80
CA ARG A 98 2.96 -2.97 4.11
C ARG A 98 3.04 -1.90 5.22
N ASN A 99 2.61 -0.68 4.94
CA ASN A 99 2.79 0.52 5.76
C ASN A 99 1.53 0.98 6.51
#